data_AF-A0A9D1WDL4-F1
#
_entry.id   AF-A0A9D1WDL4-F1
#
_cell.length_a   1.000
_cell.length_b   1.000
_cell.length_c   1.000
_cell.angle_alpha   90.00
_cell.angle_beta   90.00
_cell.angle_gamma   90.00
#
_symmetry.space_group_name_H-M   'P 1'
#
loop_
_entity.id
_entity.type
_entity.pdbx_description
1 polymer ?
#
loop_
_entity_poly.entity_id
_entity_poly.type
_entity_poly.pdbx_seq_one_letter_code
_entity_poly.pdbx_strand_id
1 'polypeptide(L)'
;MLDDYRPIFINGVHLVALYAVAYISAPLTPANILEYIVLAAASAWLLYAMYLMQKEKRRPSSMFFAAIALIPWAFYGELWYINSNKDGIPPEVFEQNLSHAVFIYQSFKYLILACAAGAAFKGLFVAVREFGSSR
;
A
#
# COMPACT_ATOMS: atom_id res chain seq x y z
N MET A 1 30.66 -4.75 -3.62
CA MET A 1 30.16 -5.61 -2.53
C MET A 1 28.96 -4.99 -1.84
N LEU A 2 29.08 -3.92 -1.04
CA LEU A 2 27.91 -3.29 -0.40
C LEU A 2 26.89 -2.72 -1.40
N ASP A 3 27.37 -2.20 -2.54
CA ASP A 3 26.52 -1.66 -3.60
C ASP A 3 25.66 -2.74 -4.29
N ASP A 4 26.13 -3.98 -4.33
CA ASP A 4 25.41 -5.09 -4.96
C ASP A 4 24.22 -5.55 -4.10
N TYR A 5 24.27 -5.34 -2.78
CA TYR A 5 23.17 -5.64 -1.86
C TYR A 5 22.08 -4.56 -1.83
N ARG A 6 22.43 -3.32 -2.20
CA ARG A 6 21.50 -2.19 -2.18
C ARG A 6 20.18 -2.46 -2.92
N PRO A 7 20.15 -2.97 -4.16
CA PRO A 7 18.89 -3.22 -4.87
C PRO A 7 18.07 -4.35 -4.22
N ILE A 8 18.72 -5.36 -3.65
CA ILE A 8 18.05 -6.45 -2.91
C ILE A 8 17.37 -5.87 -1.66
N PHE A 9 18.11 -5.09 -0.88
CA PHE A 9 17.60 -4.46 0.34
C PHE A 9 16.41 -3.54 0.03
N ILE A 10 16.52 -2.66 -0.97
CA ILE A 10 15.45 -1.74 -1.35
C ILE A 10 14.16 -2.49 -1.72
N ASN A 11 14.25 -3.53 -2.56
CA ASN A 11 13.07 -4.33 -2.92
C ASN A 11 12.52 -5.13 -1.74
N GLY A 12 13.37 -5.58 -0.81
CA GLY A 12 12.95 -6.18 0.45
C GLY A 12 12.14 -5.22 1.31
N VAL A 13 12.62 -3.98 1.49
CA VAL A 13 11.90 -2.96 2.25
C VAL A 13 10.58 -2.57 1.57
N HIS A 14 10.50 -2.56 0.23
CA HIS A 14 9.21 -2.40 -0.46
C HIS A 14 8.21 -3.48 -0.06
N LEU A 15 8.62 -4.75 0.00
CA LEU A 15 7.74 -5.85 0.42
C LEU A 15 7.29 -5.69 1.88
N VAL A 16 8.17 -5.27 2.77
CA VAL A 16 7.83 -4.98 4.18
C VAL A 16 6.83 -3.83 4.28
N ALA A 17 7.01 -2.75 3.51
CA ALA A 17 6.07 -1.64 3.49
C ALA A 17 4.70 -2.05 2.93
N LEU A 18 4.67 -2.86 1.86
CA LEU A 18 3.42 -3.42 1.31
C LEU A 18 2.72 -4.32 2.34
N TYR A 19 3.47 -5.16 3.07
CA TYR A 19 2.93 -5.98 4.14
C TYR A 19 2.33 -5.14 5.27
N ALA A 20 3.03 -4.08 5.70
CA ALA A 20 2.55 -3.17 6.72
C ALA A 20 1.23 -2.51 6.30
N VAL A 21 1.12 -2.04 5.06
CA VAL A 21 -0.16 -1.52 4.53
C VAL A 21 -1.23 -2.61 4.54
N ALA A 22 -0.93 -3.80 4.03
CA ALA A 22 -1.91 -4.90 3.95
C ALA A 22 -2.50 -5.27 5.32
N TYR A 23 -1.63 -5.37 6.33
CA TYR A 23 -1.97 -5.80 7.69
C TYR A 23 -2.64 -4.69 8.51
N ILE A 24 -2.09 -3.48 8.47
CA ILE A 24 -2.53 -2.36 9.32
C ILE A 24 -3.75 -1.68 8.73
N SER A 25 -3.87 -1.61 7.40
CA SER A 25 -5.03 -0.98 6.75
C SER A 25 -6.26 -1.91 6.74
N ALA A 26 -6.59 -2.43 7.92
CA ALA A 26 -7.83 -3.14 8.21
C ALA A 26 -9.04 -2.25 7.82
N PRO A 27 -10.21 -2.86 7.56
CA PRO A 27 -11.40 -2.11 7.16
C PRO A 27 -11.98 -1.23 8.28
N LEU A 28 -11.40 -1.31 9.48
CA LEU A 28 -11.64 -0.41 10.59
C LEU A 28 -10.41 0.48 10.76
N THR A 29 -10.60 1.73 11.20
CA THR A 29 -9.50 2.64 11.48
C THR A 29 -8.48 1.99 12.42
N PRO A 30 -7.17 2.27 12.26
CA PRO A 30 -6.13 1.68 13.11
C PRO A 30 -6.46 1.88 14.58
N ALA A 31 -6.26 0.83 15.39
CA ALA A 31 -6.73 0.80 16.76
C ALA A 31 -5.88 1.69 17.68
N ASN A 32 -4.60 1.88 17.33
CA ASN A 32 -3.62 2.57 18.16
C ASN A 32 -2.78 3.57 17.35
N ILE A 33 -2.24 4.58 18.04
CA ILE A 33 -1.35 5.60 17.45
C ILE A 33 -0.12 4.97 16.76
N LEU A 34 0.41 3.88 17.32
CA LEU A 34 1.56 3.18 16.74
C LEU A 34 1.24 2.64 15.33
N GLU A 35 0.04 2.10 15.13
CA GLU A 35 -0.39 1.59 13.83
C GLU A 35 -0.52 2.71 12.80
N TYR A 36 -1.04 3.87 13.21
CA TYR A 36 -1.06 5.06 12.37
C TYR A 36 0.33 5.51 11.94
N ILE A 37 1.30 5.51 12.88
CA ILE A 37 2.69 5.89 12.59
C ILE A 37 3.32 4.91 11.60
N VAL A 38 3.14 3.60 11.82
CA VAL A 38 3.71 2.58 10.92
C VAL A 38 3.06 2.65 9.55
N LEU A 39 1.74 2.85 9.47
CA LEU A 39 1.03 3.03 8.20
C LEU A 39 1.51 4.29 7.46
N ALA A 40 1.67 5.42 8.16
CA ALA A 40 2.20 6.65 7.58
C ALA A 40 3.63 6.49 7.07
N ALA A 41 4.49 5.82 7.83
CA ALA A 41 5.86 5.51 7.41
C ALA A 41 5.88 4.60 6.18
N ALA A 42 5.04 3.56 6.16
CA ALA A 42 4.92 2.65 5.02
C ALA A 42 4.40 3.40 3.77
N SER A 43 3.37 4.23 3.90
CA SER A 43 2.86 5.06 2.81
C SER A 43 3.93 6.03 2.28
N ALA A 44 4.65 6.71 3.15
CA ALA A 44 5.75 7.61 2.75
C ALA A 44 6.85 6.86 1.99
N TRP A 45 7.22 5.67 2.46
CA TRP A 45 8.20 4.82 1.78
C TRP A 45 7.73 4.38 0.40
N LEU A 46 6.46 4.00 0.26
CA LEU A 46 5.89 3.56 -1.03
C LEU A 46 5.75 4.73 -2.03
N LEU A 47 5.49 5.95 -1.56
CA LEU A 47 5.54 7.16 -2.39
C LEU A 47 6.98 7.50 -2.82
N TYR A 48 7.96 7.30 -1.94
CA TYR A 48 9.37 7.41 -2.32
C TYR A 48 9.76 6.34 -3.35
N ALA A 49 9.28 5.10 -3.19
CA ALA A 49 9.47 4.02 -4.15
C ALA A 49 8.86 4.37 -5.53
N MET A 50 7.67 4.97 -5.56
CA MET A 50 7.07 5.51 -6.79
C MET A 50 8.02 6.49 -7.48
N TYR A 51 8.57 7.46 -6.73
CA TYR A 51 9.50 8.45 -7.27
C TYR A 51 10.75 7.80 -7.90
N LEU A 52 11.34 6.80 -7.23
CA LEU A 52 12.47 6.04 -7.76
C LEU A 52 12.11 5.28 -9.04
N MET A 53 10.98 4.57 -9.05
CA MET A 53 10.51 3.81 -10.22
C MET A 53 10.17 4.70 -11.41
N GLN A 54 9.68 5.92 -11.17
CA GLN A 54 9.45 6.89 -12.25
C GLN A 54 10.75 7.33 -12.91
N LYS A 55 11.83 7.55 -12.14
CA LYS A 55 13.16 7.84 -12.70
C LYS A 55 13.68 6.70 -13.58
N GLU A 56 13.38 5.45 -13.20
CA GLU A 56 13.71 4.24 -13.97
C GLU A 56 12.77 3.99 -15.17
N LYS A 57 11.85 4.92 -15.49
CA LYS A 57 10.82 4.78 -16.53
C LYS A 57 9.86 3.59 -16.34
N ARG A 58 9.75 3.03 -15.14
CA ARG A 58 8.85 1.93 -14.78
C ARG A 58 7.45 2.45 -14.40
N ARG A 59 6.82 3.18 -15.33
CA ARG A 59 5.57 3.94 -15.08
C ARG A 59 4.42 3.08 -14.52
N PRO A 60 4.08 1.89 -15.07
CA PRO A 60 2.96 1.11 -14.54
C PRO A 60 3.18 0.65 -13.09
N SER A 61 4.38 0.18 -12.75
CA SER A 61 4.73 -0.23 -11.38
C SER A 61 4.64 0.95 -10.40
N SER A 62 5.10 2.13 -10.80
CA SER A 62 5.04 3.32 -9.94
C SER A 62 3.61 3.70 -9.57
N MET A 63 2.64 3.54 -10.47
CA MET A 63 1.23 3.83 -10.20
C MET A 63 0.64 2.92 -9.12
N PHE A 64 0.97 1.62 -9.14
CA PHE A 64 0.48 0.69 -8.11
C PHE A 64 1.03 1.00 -6.72
N PHE A 65 2.31 1.40 -6.63
CA PHE A 65 2.92 1.81 -5.38
C PHE A 65 2.31 3.10 -4.81
N ALA A 66 2.03 4.07 -5.68
CA ALA A 66 1.35 5.30 -5.26
C ALA A 66 -0.10 5.03 -4.83
N ALA A 67 -0.83 4.22 -5.60
CA ALA A 67 -2.22 3.90 -5.31
C ALA A 67 -2.37 3.17 -3.97
N ILE A 68 -1.57 2.12 -3.72
CA ILE A 68 -1.65 1.37 -2.46
C ILE A 68 -1.21 2.22 -1.25
N ALA A 69 -0.32 3.19 -1.43
CA ALA A 69 0.09 4.10 -0.38
C ALA A 69 -1.04 5.06 0.06
N LEU A 70 -1.93 5.45 -0.86
CA LEU A 70 -2.96 6.46 -0.65
C LEU A 70 -4.34 5.88 -0.33
N ILE A 71 -4.65 4.67 -0.83
CA ILE A 71 -5.95 4.00 -0.65
C ILE A 71 -6.42 3.94 0.81
N PRO A 72 -5.59 3.56 1.80
CA PRO A 72 -6.01 3.58 3.21
C PRO A 72 -6.50 4.94 3.68
N TRP A 73 -5.81 6.02 3.30
CA TRP A 73 -6.14 7.38 3.72
C TRP A 73 -7.42 7.87 3.07
N ALA A 74 -7.62 7.57 1.78
CA ALA A 74 -8.86 7.89 1.08
C ALA A 74 -10.06 7.22 1.76
N PHE A 75 -9.94 5.94 2.10
CA PHE A 75 -11.00 5.18 2.77
C PHE A 75 -11.27 5.67 4.19
N TYR A 76 -10.25 6.02 4.97
CA TYR A 76 -10.45 6.60 6.30
C TYR A 76 -11.12 7.98 6.23
N GLY A 77 -10.78 8.79 5.23
CA GLY A 77 -11.48 10.05 4.96
C GLY A 77 -12.96 9.83 4.64
N GLU A 78 -13.26 8.83 3.80
CA GLU A 78 -14.63 8.45 3.45
C GLU A 78 -15.42 7.93 4.67
N LEU A 79 -14.84 7.04 5.48
CA LEU A 79 -15.44 6.56 6.72
C LEU A 79 -15.72 7.69 7.71
N TRP A 80 -14.80 8.64 7.85
CA TRP A 80 -14.99 9.81 8.70
C TRP A 80 -16.13 10.70 8.20
N TYR A 81 -16.20 10.93 6.88
CA TYR A 81 -17.28 11.68 6.25
C TYR A 81 -18.64 11.02 6.44
N ILE A 82 -18.73 9.70 6.21
CA ILE A 82 -19.97 8.93 6.39
C ILE A 82 -20.43 8.97 7.85
N ASN A 83 -19.52 8.76 8.80
CA ASN A 83 -19.85 8.78 10.23
C ASN A 83 -20.29 10.17 10.73
N SER A 84 -19.79 11.23 10.10
CA SER A 84 -20.13 12.62 10.45
C SER A 84 -21.48 13.06 9.86
N ASN A 85 -21.99 12.36 8.82
CA ASN A 85 -23.22 12.71 8.11
C ASN A 85 -24.31 11.62 8.21
N LYS A 86 -24.26 10.77 9.23
CA LYS A 86 -25.17 9.63 9.40
C LYS A 86 -26.58 10.00 9.93
N ASP A 87 -26.83 11.26 10.20
CA ASP A 87 -28.08 11.73 10.80
C ASP A 87 -29.27 11.50 9.84
N GLY A 88 -30.30 10.82 10.32
CA GLY A 88 -31.52 10.54 9.55
C GLY A 88 -31.49 9.27 8.69
N ILE A 89 -30.39 8.50 8.70
CA ILE A 89 -30.32 7.21 7.99
C ILE A 89 -30.74 6.07 8.94
N PRO A 90 -31.67 5.18 8.53
CA PRO A 90 -32.00 4.00 9.31
C PRO A 90 -30.76 3.13 9.57
N PRO A 91 -30.55 2.61 10.79
CA PRO A 91 -29.33 1.87 11.15
C PRO A 91 -29.04 0.67 10.24
N GLU A 92 -30.06 -0.07 9.85
CA GLU A 92 -29.94 -1.27 9.00
C GLU A 92 -29.44 -0.93 7.58
N VAL A 93 -29.90 0.18 7.02
CA VAL A 93 -29.47 0.67 5.70
C VAL A 93 -28.03 1.18 5.76
N PHE A 94 -27.67 1.82 6.87
CA PHE A 94 -26.31 2.29 7.12
C PHE A 94 -25.32 1.12 7.21
N GLU A 95 -25.65 0.07 7.97
CA GLU A 95 -24.80 -1.12 8.11
C GLU A 95 -24.60 -1.85 6.78
N GLN A 96 -25.65 -2.01 5.98
CA GLN A 96 -25.54 -2.62 4.65
C GLN A 96 -24.64 -1.80 3.72
N ASN A 97 -24.82 -0.49 3.65
CA ASN A 97 -23.99 0.39 2.83
C ASN A 97 -22.52 0.40 3.29
N LEU A 98 -22.29 0.41 4.60
CA LEU A 98 -20.94 0.35 5.18
C LEU A 98 -20.25 -0.98 4.82
N SER A 99 -20.97 -2.10 4.94
CA SER A 99 -20.43 -3.42 4.57
C SER A 99 -20.06 -3.52 3.10
N HIS A 100 -20.89 -2.92 2.22
CA HIS A 100 -20.62 -2.85 0.78
C HIS A 100 -19.39 -1.99 0.46
N ALA A 101 -19.27 -0.82 1.09
CA ALA A 101 -18.11 0.06 0.93
C ALA A 101 -16.81 -0.62 1.39
N VAL A 102 -16.85 -1.30 2.55
CA VAL A 102 -15.74 -2.11 3.05
C VAL A 102 -15.33 -3.21 2.06
N PHE A 103 -16.30 -3.92 1.49
CA PHE A 103 -16.03 -4.97 0.51
C PHE A 103 -15.35 -4.44 -0.75
N ILE A 104 -15.85 -3.33 -1.30
CA ILE A 104 -15.27 -2.66 -2.46
C ILE A 104 -13.84 -2.23 -2.15
N TYR A 105 -13.63 -1.56 -1.01
CA TYR A 105 -12.31 -1.12 -0.56
C TYR A 105 -11.32 -2.28 -0.48
N GLN A 106 -11.69 -3.37 0.20
CA GLN A 106 -10.81 -4.53 0.36
C GLN A 106 -10.46 -5.16 -0.99
N SER A 107 -11.43 -5.26 -1.89
CA SER A 107 -11.23 -5.80 -3.25
C SER A 107 -10.22 -4.97 -4.03
N PHE A 108 -10.38 -3.65 -4.06
CA PHE A 108 -9.44 -2.74 -4.71
C PHE A 108 -8.07 -2.74 -4.05
N LYS A 109 -8.01 -2.72 -2.72
CA LYS A 109 -6.77 -2.76 -1.95
C LYS A 109 -5.96 -4.00 -2.33
N TYR A 110 -6.54 -5.19 -2.24
CA TYR A 110 -5.80 -6.42 -2.49
C TYR A 110 -5.42 -6.60 -3.96
N LEU A 111 -6.24 -6.13 -4.90
CA LEU A 111 -5.89 -6.12 -6.32
C LEU A 111 -4.62 -5.29 -6.58
N ILE A 112 -4.60 -4.05 -6.08
CA ILE A 112 -3.49 -3.12 -6.29
C ILE A 112 -2.25 -3.59 -5.51
N LEU A 113 -2.44 -4.11 -4.29
CA LEU A 113 -1.39 -4.73 -3.49
C LEU A 113 -0.72 -5.88 -4.24
N ALA A 114 -1.50 -6.76 -4.88
CA ALA A 114 -0.97 -7.87 -5.67
C ALA A 114 -0.13 -7.37 -6.85
N CYS A 115 -0.59 -6.33 -7.55
CA CYS A 115 0.19 -5.70 -8.63
C CYS A 115 1.50 -5.08 -8.13
N ALA A 116 1.46 -4.35 -7.01
CA ALA A 116 2.65 -3.74 -6.40
C ALA A 116 3.64 -4.80 -5.89
N ALA A 117 3.14 -5.85 -5.23
CA ALA A 117 3.94 -6.98 -4.77
C ALA A 117 4.59 -7.72 -5.94
N GLY A 118 3.85 -7.98 -7.03
CA GLY A 118 4.41 -8.57 -8.24
C GLY A 118 5.56 -7.75 -8.84
N ALA A 119 5.43 -6.42 -8.85
CA ALA A 119 6.49 -5.52 -9.29
C ALA A 119 7.72 -5.52 -8.36
N ALA A 120 7.51 -5.61 -7.04
CA ALA A 120 8.57 -5.73 -6.05
C ALA A 120 9.31 -7.07 -6.16
N PHE A 121 8.59 -8.18 -6.26
CA PHE A 121 9.17 -9.52 -6.46
C PHE A 121 9.94 -9.62 -7.76
N LYS A 122 9.43 -9.05 -8.85
CA LYS A 122 10.17 -8.97 -10.12
C LYS A 122 11.47 -8.19 -9.94
N GLY A 123 11.43 -7.05 -9.25
CA GLY A 123 12.62 -6.25 -8.95
C GLY A 123 13.64 -7.02 -8.12
N LEU A 124 13.18 -7.73 -7.09
CA LEU A 124 14.00 -8.58 -6.25
C LEU A 124 14.65 -9.72 -7.04
N PHE A 125 13.89 -10.41 -7.88
CA PHE A 125 14.38 -11.51 -8.72
C PHE A 125 15.49 -11.04 -9.67
N VAL A 126 15.30 -9.89 -10.32
CA VAL A 126 16.32 -9.30 -11.20
C VAL A 126 17.57 -8.95 -10.39
N ALA A 127 17.41 -8.27 -9.25
CA ALA A 127 18.52 -7.88 -8.39
C ALA A 127 19.33 -9.08 -7.87
N VAL A 128 18.67 -10.18 -7.52
CA VAL A 128 19.32 -11.42 -7.08
C VAL A 128 20.01 -12.13 -8.25
N ARG A 129 19.41 -12.15 -9.44
CA ARG A 129 20.02 -12.78 -10.63
C ARG A 129 21.29 -12.06 -11.09
N GLU A 130 21.30 -10.74 -10.99
CA GLU A 130 22.44 -9.89 -11.37
C GLU A 130 23.47 -9.73 -10.24
N PHE A 131 23.20 -10.34 -9.08
CA PHE A 131 24.08 -10.29 -7.93
C PHE A 131 25.41 -10.98 -8.25
N GLY A 132 26.50 -10.21 -8.30
CA GLY A 132 27.84 -10.70 -8.61
C GLY A 132 28.12 -10.91 -10.10
N SER A 133 27.19 -10.60 -11.01
CA SER A 133 27.41 -10.66 -12.47
C SER A 133 28.06 -9.39 -13.03
N SER A 134 28.23 -8.35 -12.22
CA SER A 134 28.88 -7.07 -12.54
C SER A 134 30.41 -7.11 -12.40
N ARG A 135 31.04 -8.23 -12.80
CA ARG A 135 32.49 -8.35 -12.97
C ARG A 135 32.86 -8.53 -14.43
#